data_AF-A0A178M8N1-F1
#
_entry.id   AF-A0A178M8N1-F1
#
_cell.length_a   1.000
_cell.length_b   1.000
_cell.length_c   1.000
_cell.angle_alpha   90.00
_cell.angle_beta   90.00
_cell.angle_gamma   90.00
#
_symmetry.space_group_name_H-M   'P 1'
#
loop_
_entity.id
_entity.type
_entity.pdbx_description
1 polymer ?
#
loop_
_entity_poly.entity_id
_entity_poly.type
_entity_poly.pdbx_seq_one_letter_code
_entity_poly.pdbx_strand_id
1 'polypeptide(L)'
;MSGHYTIPTRIRLTEAQRDQLYWLLRERSIELDDFMTELVNEYLAGQPLPPAPAPVDRQATIREQLRLRRNQLRMLRAQLHDPHNPPPDWLRAMVAELEDEITRLEVELRREE
;
A
#
# COMPACT_ATOMS: atom_id res chain seq x y z
N MET A 1 6.45 19.74 6.65
CA MET A 1 5.52 19.56 7.79
C MET A 1 5.97 18.33 8.54
N SER A 2 6.45 18.46 9.78
CA SER A 2 6.70 17.31 10.64
C SER A 2 5.36 16.84 11.19
N GLY A 3 4.82 15.75 10.63
CA GLY A 3 3.64 15.10 11.17
C GLY A 3 4.02 14.21 12.34
N HIS A 4 3.32 14.34 13.46
CA HIS A 4 3.35 13.33 14.51
C HIS A 4 2.33 12.26 14.18
N TYR A 5 2.71 10.99 14.32
CA TYR A 5 1.85 9.83 14.08
C TYR A 5 1.70 9.05 15.38
N THR A 6 0.47 8.68 15.71
CA THR A 6 0.17 7.80 16.85
C THR A 6 -0.13 6.41 16.33
N ILE A 7 0.51 5.39 16.91
CA ILE A 7 0.33 3.98 16.53
C ILE A 7 -0.29 3.22 17.69
N PRO A 8 -1.57 2.78 17.59
CA PRO A 8 -2.18 1.93 18.61
C PRO A 8 -1.40 0.63 18.78
N THR A 9 -0.86 0.40 19.98
CA THR A 9 0.03 -0.74 20.25
C THR A 9 -0.49 -1.56 21.42
N ARG A 10 -0.29 -2.88 21.38
CA ARG A 10 -0.54 -3.80 22.51
C ARG A 10 0.77 -4.37 23.01
N ILE A 11 1.02 -4.25 24.31
CA ILE A 11 2.21 -4.81 24.97
C ILE A 11 1.75 -5.99 25.82
N ARG A 12 2.42 -7.15 25.67
CA ARG A 12 2.16 -8.33 26.49
C ARG A 12 3.18 -8.34 27.62
N LEU A 13 2.70 -8.36 28.85
CA LEU A 13 3.52 -8.42 30.06
C LEU A 13 3.09 -9.61 30.91
N THR A 14 4.03 -10.20 31.64
CA THR A 14 3.69 -11.05 32.78
C THR A 14 3.13 -10.19 33.92
N GLU A 15 2.51 -10.81 34.92
CA GLU A 15 2.00 -10.10 36.11
C GLU A 15 3.11 -9.33 36.82
N ALA A 16 4.24 -9.98 37.10
CA ALA A 16 5.39 -9.35 37.74
C ALA A 16 5.96 -8.17 36.92
N GLN A 17 5.99 -8.28 35.59
CA GLN A 17 6.43 -7.18 34.71
C GLN A 17 5.46 -6.00 34.73
N ARG A 18 4.15 -6.27 34.82
CA ARG A 18 3.12 -5.24 34.92
C ARG A 18 3.24 -4.47 36.23
N ASP A 19 3.46 -5.17 37.34
CA ASP A 19 3.64 -4.54 38.65
C ASP A 19 4.89 -3.68 38.70
N GLN A 20 5.99 -4.18 38.13
CA GLN A 20 7.23 -3.42 38.00
C GLN A 20 7.04 -2.17 37.14
N LEU A 21 6.32 -2.27 36.03
CA LEU A 21 6.01 -1.12 35.17
C LEU A 21 5.17 -0.08 35.92
N TYR A 22 4.11 -0.48 36.62
CA TYR A 22 3.30 0.47 37.38
C TYR A 22 4.05 1.12 38.54
N TRP A 23 4.94 0.39 39.19
CA TRP A 23 5.83 0.96 40.20
C TRP A 23 6.74 2.03 39.57
N LEU A 24 7.37 1.74 38.42
CA LEU A 24 8.24 2.69 37.70
C LEU A 24 7.49 3.96 37.27
N LEU A 25 6.29 3.81 36.70
CA LEU A 25 5.47 4.95 36.25
C LEU A 25 5.09 5.85 37.43
N ARG A 26 4.74 5.26 38.59
CA ARG A 26 4.44 6.01 39.82
C ARG A 26 5.67 6.72 40.38
N GLU A 27 6.79 6.01 40.47
CA GLU A 27 8.05 6.56 41.00
C GLU A 27 8.51 7.78 40.20
N ARG A 28 8.34 7.73 38.88
CA ARG A 28 8.73 8.81 37.97
C ARG A 28 7.63 9.87 37.76
N SER A 29 6.41 9.63 38.25
CA SER A 29 5.24 10.48 38.00
C SER A 29 4.99 10.76 36.52
N ILE A 30 5.10 9.72 35.68
CA ILE A 30 4.89 9.81 34.21
C ILE A 30 3.78 8.86 33.76
N GLU A 31 3.16 9.18 32.62
CA GLU A 31 2.19 8.31 31.99
C GLU A 31 2.87 7.23 31.13
N LEU A 32 2.13 6.14 30.86
CA LEU A 32 2.64 5.03 30.05
C LEU A 32 2.98 5.49 28.63
N ASP A 33 2.16 6.36 28.03
CA ASP A 33 2.33 6.82 26.66
C ASP A 33 3.59 7.67 26.51
N ASP A 34 3.90 8.53 27.50
CA ASP A 34 5.13 9.32 27.54
C ASP A 34 6.36 8.41 27.67
N PHE A 35 6.31 7.46 28.63
CA PHE A 35 7.39 6.51 28.84
C PHE A 35 7.68 5.67 27.59
N MET A 36 6.64 5.15 26.94
CA MET A 36 6.79 4.36 25.72
C MET A 36 7.30 5.21 24.56
N THR A 37 6.87 6.47 24.46
CA THR A 37 7.34 7.41 23.43
C THR A 37 8.82 7.70 23.61
N GLU A 38 9.26 8.00 24.83
CA GLU A 38 10.67 8.23 25.16
C GLU A 38 11.53 7.00 24.83
N LEU A 39 11.11 5.81 25.28
CA LEU A 39 11.82 4.56 25.04
C LEU A 39 11.97 4.24 23.54
N VAL A 40 10.91 4.45 22.75
CA VAL A 40 10.95 4.23 21.30
C VAL A 40 11.83 5.28 20.62
N ASN A 41 11.75 6.54 21.03
CA ASN A 41 12.58 7.62 20.47
C ASN A 41 14.07 7.37 20.74
N GLU A 42 14.45 7.01 21.96
CA GLU A 42 15.83 6.67 22.31
C GLU A 42 16.33 5.47 21.50
N TYR A 43 15.51 4.42 21.39
CA TYR A 43 15.87 3.25 20.61
C TYR A 43 16.10 3.59 19.13
N LEU A 44 15.18 4.35 18.53
CA LEU A 44 15.24 4.74 17.11
C LEU A 44 16.38 5.72 16.81
N ALA A 45 16.73 6.62 17.74
CA ALA A 45 17.84 7.54 17.58
C ALA A 45 19.19 6.82 17.41
N GLY A 46 19.31 5.61 17.95
CA GLY A 46 20.49 4.75 17.79
C GLY A 46 20.45 3.81 16.59
N GLN A 47 19.33 3.72 15.85
CA GLN A 47 19.22 2.82 14.70
C GLN A 47 19.67 3.50 13.40
N PRO A 48 20.27 2.76 12.47
CA PRO A 48 20.45 3.26 11.11
C PRO A 48 19.08 3.53 10.50
N LEU A 49 18.99 4.58 9.68
CA LEU A 49 17.80 4.81 8.86
C LEU A 49 17.59 3.58 7.97
N PRO A 50 16.34 3.09 7.83
CA PRO A 50 16.05 2.02 6.88
C PRO A 50 16.47 2.48 5.47
N PRO A 51 16.95 1.56 4.62
CA PRO A 51 17.29 1.91 3.25
C PRO A 51 16.05 2.54 2.58
N ALA A 52 16.28 3.58 1.79
CA ALA A 52 15.20 4.15 1.00
C ALA A 52 14.60 3.03 0.13
N PRO A 53 13.26 2.92 0.03
CA PRO A 53 12.66 2.00 -0.92
C PRO A 53 13.22 2.32 -2.31
N ALA A 54 13.47 1.28 -3.10
CA ALA A 54 13.94 1.47 -4.47
C ALA A 54 12.95 2.41 -5.19
N PRO A 55 13.45 3.38 -5.97
CA PRO A 55 12.56 4.24 -6.75
C PRO A 55 11.68 3.35 -7.62
N VAL A 56 10.36 3.50 -7.46
CA VAL A 56 9.41 2.80 -8.31
C VAL A 56 9.55 3.39 -9.70
N ASP A 57 10.01 2.57 -10.64
CA ASP A 57 9.98 2.94 -12.06
C ASP A 57 8.51 2.98 -12.50
N ARG A 58 7.94 4.18 -12.46
CA ARG A 58 6.55 4.44 -12.85
C ARG A 58 6.31 4.06 -14.30
N GLN A 59 7.27 4.32 -15.19
CA GLN A 59 7.15 3.94 -16.60
C GLN A 59 7.10 2.41 -16.73
N ALA A 60 7.97 1.68 -16.04
CA ALA A 60 7.94 0.21 -16.05
C ALA A 60 6.61 -0.33 -15.49
N THR A 61 6.09 0.31 -14.44
CA THR A 61 4.80 -0.06 -13.83
C THR A 61 3.64 0.16 -14.81
N ILE A 62 3.58 1.32 -15.46
CA ILE A 62 2.54 1.64 -16.46
C ILE A 62 2.65 0.71 -17.68
N ARG A 63 3.88 0.42 -18.15
CA ARG A 63 4.10 -0.54 -19.26
C ARG A 63 3.61 -1.94 -18.92
N GLU A 64 3.83 -2.40 -17.68
CA GLU A 64 3.33 -3.71 -17.23
C GLU A 64 1.80 -3.73 -17.12
N GLN A 65 1.19 -2.67 -16.59
CA GLN A 65 -0.27 -2.54 -16.56
C GLN A 65 -0.86 -2.56 -17.98
N LEU A 66 -0.28 -1.79 -18.92
CA LEU A 66 -0.67 -1.83 -20.34
C LEU A 66 -0.56 -3.23 -20.94
N ARG A 67 0.52 -3.97 -20.64
CA ARG A 67 0.70 -5.34 -21.10
C ARG A 67 -0.41 -6.26 -20.60
N LEU A 68 -0.74 -6.18 -19.31
CA LEU A 68 -1.81 -6.98 -18.70
C LEU A 68 -3.19 -6.65 -19.29
N ARG A 69 -3.54 -5.36 -19.40
CA ARG A 69 -4.82 -4.92 -19.95
C ARG A 69 -5.00 -5.29 -21.42
N ARG A 70 -3.96 -5.12 -22.25
CA ARG A 70 -3.98 -5.55 -23.66
C ARG A 70 -4.15 -7.06 -23.80
N ASN A 71 -3.54 -7.84 -22.92
CA ASN A 71 -3.73 -9.30 -22.90
C ASN A 71 -5.17 -9.68 -22.54
N GLN A 72 -5.75 -9.04 -21.51
CA GLN A 72 -7.14 -9.24 -21.13
C GLN A 72 -8.09 -8.88 -22.29
N LEU A 73 -7.89 -7.72 -22.92
CA LEU A 73 -8.68 -7.27 -24.06
C LEU A 73 -8.59 -8.26 -25.24
N ARG A 74 -7.40 -8.80 -25.54
CA ARG A 74 -7.22 -9.80 -26.59
C ARG A 74 -8.00 -11.09 -26.31
N MET A 75 -8.00 -11.56 -25.05
CA MET A 75 -8.77 -12.74 -24.66
C MET A 75 -10.28 -12.51 -24.79
N LEU A 76 -10.77 -11.36 -24.33
CA LEU A 76 -12.19 -11.03 -24.37
C LEU A 76 -12.70 -10.74 -25.79
N ARG A 77 -11.87 -10.16 -26.66
CA ARG A 77 -12.20 -10.00 -28.09
C ARG A 77 -12.40 -11.33 -28.80
N ALA A 78 -11.64 -12.37 -28.43
CA ALA A 78 -11.87 -13.71 -28.98
C ALA A 78 -13.26 -14.26 -28.61
N GLN A 79 -13.78 -13.91 -27.43
CA GLN A 79 -15.11 -14.30 -26.97
C GLN A 79 -16.22 -13.43 -27.59
N LEU A 80 -15.93 -12.16 -27.92
CA LEU A 80 -16.88 -11.27 -28.61
C LEU A 80 -17.18 -11.70 -30.05
N HIS A 81 -16.23 -12.34 -30.72
CA HIS A 81 -16.34 -12.75 -32.12
C HIS A 81 -16.76 -14.22 -32.30
N ASP A 82 -17.28 -14.87 -31.26
CA ASP A 82 -17.82 -16.22 -31.37
C ASP A 82 -19.07 -16.20 -32.28
N PRO A 83 -19.05 -16.85 -33.46
CA PRO A 83 -20.17 -16.83 -34.40
C PRO A 83 -21.39 -17.62 -33.89
N HIS A 84 -21.23 -18.45 -32.86
CA HIS A 84 -22.29 -19.31 -32.34
C HIS A 84 -22.99 -18.73 -31.10
N ASN A 85 -22.43 -17.68 -30.49
CA ASN A 85 -22.97 -17.08 -29.28
C ASN A 85 -22.90 -15.56 -29.33
N PRO A 86 -24.04 -14.84 -29.46
CA PRO A 86 -24.03 -13.39 -29.43
C PRO A 86 -23.51 -12.91 -28.07
N PRO A 87 -22.56 -11.97 -28.03
CA PRO A 87 -21.93 -11.62 -26.77
C PRO A 87 -22.88 -10.83 -25.87
N PRO A 88 -22.92 -11.14 -24.57
CA PRO A 88 -23.79 -10.46 -23.62
C PRO A 88 -23.35 -9.01 -23.40
N ASP A 89 -24.30 -8.15 -23.01
CA ASP A 89 -24.06 -6.71 -22.88
C ASP A 89 -22.98 -6.37 -21.84
N TRP A 90 -22.88 -7.13 -20.75
CA TRP A 90 -21.84 -6.95 -19.74
C TRP A 90 -20.42 -7.17 -20.29
N LEU A 91 -20.26 -8.05 -21.29
CA LEU A 91 -18.96 -8.31 -21.93
C LEU A 91 -18.55 -7.14 -22.83
N ARG A 92 -19.52 -6.54 -23.53
CA ARG A 92 -19.30 -5.34 -24.35
C ARG A 92 -18.92 -4.14 -23.47
N ALA A 93 -19.61 -3.97 -22.34
CA ALA A 93 -19.30 -2.93 -21.36
C ALA A 93 -17.87 -3.09 -20.79
N MET A 94 -17.51 -4.30 -20.34
CA MET A 94 -16.17 -4.58 -19.81
C MET A 94 -15.05 -4.34 -20.84
N VAL A 95 -15.31 -4.64 -22.11
CA VAL A 95 -14.34 -4.38 -23.19
C VAL A 95 -14.17 -2.87 -23.42
N ALA A 96 -15.25 -2.09 -23.41
CA ALA A 96 -15.18 -0.64 -23.52
C ALA A 96 -14.41 -0.02 -22.33
N GLU A 97 -14.67 -0.48 -21.10
CA GLU A 97 -13.94 -0.04 -19.91
C GLU A 97 -12.43 -0.34 -20.00
N LEU A 98 -12.06 -1.52 -20.49
CA LEU A 98 -10.65 -1.88 -20.70
C LEU A 98 -9.97 -1.03 -21.77
N GLU A 99 -10.68 -0.68 -22.84
CA GLU A 99 -10.17 0.20 -23.90
C GLU A 99 -9.94 1.64 -23.38
N ASP A 100 -10.86 2.14 -22.56
CA ASP A 100 -10.71 3.42 -21.87
C ASP A 100 -9.53 3.41 -20.90
N GLU A 101 -9.37 2.35 -20.10
CA GLU A 101 -8.25 2.19 -19.16
C GLU A 101 -6.91 2.15 -19.89
N ILE A 102 -6.81 1.41 -21.01
CA ILE A 102 -5.61 1.37 -21.86
C ILE A 102 -5.29 2.78 -22.39
N THR A 103 -6.30 3.50 -22.89
CA THR A 103 -6.10 4.86 -23.42
C THR A 103 -5.57 5.82 -22.34
N ARG A 104 -6.11 5.74 -21.12
CA ARG A 104 -5.63 6.54 -19.99
C ARG A 104 -4.17 6.23 -19.65
N LEU A 105 -3.82 4.95 -19.56
CA LEU A 105 -2.46 4.50 -19.25
C LEU A 105 -1.46 4.89 -20.36
N GLU A 106 -1.87 4.89 -21.63
CA GLU A 106 -1.03 5.36 -22.75
C GLU A 106 -0.76 6.86 -22.67
N VAL A 107 -1.76 7.66 -22.30
CA VAL A 107 -1.59 9.10 -22.08
C VAL A 107 -0.69 9.36 -20.87
N GLU A 108 -0.85 8.59 -19.81
CA GLU A 108 0.00 8.68 -18.61
C GLU A 108 1.45 8.33 -18.93
N LEU A 109 1.70 7.26 -19.69
CA LEU A 109 3.05 6.87 -20.13
C LEU A 109 3.74 7.98 -20.92
N ARG A 110 3.02 8.63 -21.86
CA ARG A 110 3.55 9.74 -22.66
C ARG A 110 3.85 11.00 -21.85
N ARG A 111 3.23 11.18 -20.67
CA ARG A 111 3.47 12.33 -19.79
C ARG A 111 4.69 12.13 -18.90
N GLU A 112 5.05 10.87 -18.64
CA GLU A 112 6.20 10.48 -17.83
C GLU A 112 7.47 10.29 -18.70
N GLU A 113 7.37 10.33 -20.03
CA GLU A 113 8.48 10.40 -21.02
C GLU A 113 9.04 11.81 -21.16
#